data_AF-A0AAD8Z7H1-F1
#
_entry.id   AF-A0AAD8Z7H1-F1
#
_cell.length_a   1.000
_cell.length_b   1.000
_cell.length_c   1.000
_cell.angle_alpha   90.00
_cell.angle_beta   90.00
_cell.angle_gamma   90.00
#
_symmetry.space_group_name_H-M   'P 1'
#
loop_
_entity.id
_entity.type
_entity.pdbx_description
1 polymer ?
#
loop_
_entity_poly.entity_id
_entity_poly.type
_entity_poly.pdbx_seq_one_letter_code
_entity_poly.pdbx_strand_id
1 'polypeptide(L)'
;VDQTAAIPVGTPHLQINSKAAVRFHVQTAEWIPEEVRNEILLKNKTRINKAGELIVTSEVSRSQHKNLEDCLHKISEMITEASQRPTEPSAEDVALRTQRLKKRNLQRLKEKKIHSATKRARQADFD
;
A
#
# COMPACT_ATOMS: atom_id res chain seq x y z
N VAL A 1 -38.53 19.16 -44.97
CA VAL A 1 -37.46 20.16 -44.81
C VAL A 1 -37.98 21.16 -43.81
N ASP A 2 -37.65 21.13 -42.52
CA ASP A 2 -36.52 20.51 -41.84
C ASP A 2 -36.87 20.06 -40.42
N GLN A 3 -36.19 19.00 -39.99
CA GLN A 3 -36.10 18.54 -38.62
C GLN A 3 -35.10 19.41 -37.87
N THR A 4 -35.45 19.91 -36.69
CA THR A 4 -34.46 20.23 -35.64
C THR A 4 -34.98 19.71 -34.31
N ALA A 5 -34.62 18.47 -34.02
CA ALA A 5 -34.78 17.85 -32.72
C ALA A 5 -33.96 18.64 -31.68
N ALA A 6 -34.62 19.01 -30.58
CA ALA A 6 -33.94 19.55 -29.40
C ALA A 6 -33.03 18.46 -28.82
N ILE A 7 -31.71 18.67 -28.93
CA ILE A 7 -30.69 17.83 -28.30
C ILE A 7 -30.82 18.05 -26.78
N PRO A 8 -31.00 17.00 -25.96
CA PRO A 8 -31.10 17.18 -24.52
C PRO A 8 -29.78 17.75 -24.01
N VAL A 9 -29.85 18.75 -23.14
CA VAL A 9 -28.71 19.34 -22.43
C VAL A 9 -28.00 18.22 -21.66
N GLY A 10 -27.01 17.62 -22.32
CA GLY A 10 -26.03 16.76 -21.70
C GLY A 10 -25.18 17.65 -20.83
N THR A 11 -25.29 17.48 -19.52
CA THR A 11 -24.38 18.05 -18.53
C THR A 11 -22.94 17.84 -19.01
N PRO A 12 -22.11 18.89 -19.11
CA PRO A 12 -20.69 18.65 -19.17
C PRO A 12 -20.34 18.13 -17.77
N HIS A 13 -20.29 16.82 -17.61
CA HIS A 13 -19.43 16.22 -16.60
C HIS A 13 -17.99 16.60 -17.00
N LEU A 14 -17.62 17.86 -16.74
CA LEU A 14 -16.24 18.29 -16.83
C LEU A 14 -15.48 17.34 -15.91
N GLN A 15 -14.54 16.63 -16.49
CA GLN A 15 -13.62 15.78 -15.75
C GLN A 15 -12.76 16.72 -14.89
N ILE A 16 -13.23 17.02 -13.68
CA ILE A 16 -12.49 17.88 -12.75
C ILE A 16 -11.28 17.05 -12.34
N ASN A 17 -10.10 17.43 -12.84
CA ASN A 17 -8.82 16.88 -12.43
C ASN A 17 -8.52 17.32 -10.99
N SER A 18 -9.27 16.79 -10.03
CA SER A 18 -9.09 17.12 -8.62
C SER A 18 -7.92 16.36 -8.00
N LYS A 19 -7.44 15.28 -8.64
CA LYS A 19 -6.34 14.47 -8.14
C LYS A 19 -5.06 15.30 -7.94
N ALA A 20 -4.59 15.36 -6.70
CA ALA A 20 -3.30 15.95 -6.36
C ALA A 20 -2.27 14.83 -6.15
N ALA A 21 -1.10 14.98 -6.77
CA ALA A 21 0.03 14.08 -6.61
C ALA A 21 1.28 14.89 -6.26
N VAL A 22 1.89 14.58 -5.12
CA VAL A 22 3.16 15.17 -4.69
C VAL A 22 4.25 14.12 -4.87
N ARG A 23 5.33 14.50 -5.54
CA ARG A 23 6.49 13.65 -5.80
C ARG A 23 7.73 14.41 -5.38
N PHE A 24 8.54 13.80 -4.51
CA PHE A 24 9.82 14.37 -4.16
C PHE A 24 10.85 13.27 -3.91
N HIS A 25 12.11 13.60 -4.16
CA HIS A 25 13.21 12.68 -3.98
C HIS A 25 13.65 12.69 -2.52
N VAL A 26 13.53 11.54 -1.84
CA VAL A 26 13.76 11.47 -0.38
C VAL A 26 15.24 11.65 -0.04
N GLN A 27 16.17 11.18 -0.88
CA GLN A 27 17.62 11.23 -0.58
C GLN A 27 18.22 12.63 -0.73
N THR A 28 17.67 13.47 -1.60
CA THR A 28 18.12 14.85 -1.88
C THR A 28 17.43 15.86 -0.96
N ALA A 29 16.42 15.44 -0.21
CA ALA A 29 15.77 16.28 0.79
C ALA A 29 16.74 16.52 1.96
N GLU A 30 17.44 17.66 1.94
CA GLU A 30 18.38 18.09 3.00
C GLU A 30 17.65 18.53 4.28
N TRP A 31 16.38 18.91 4.16
CA TRP A 31 15.50 19.29 5.27
C TRP A 31 15.03 18.10 6.12
N ILE A 32 15.37 16.85 5.75
CA ILE A 32 15.05 15.64 6.51
C ILE A 32 16.34 15.01 7.05
N PRO A 33 16.44 14.72 8.36
CA PRO A 33 17.57 13.97 8.93
C PRO A 33 17.78 12.61 8.26
N GLU A 34 19.03 12.19 8.12
CA GLU A 34 19.37 10.97 7.40
C GLU A 34 18.75 9.69 8.01
N GLU A 35 18.66 9.63 9.34
CA GLU A 35 17.99 8.55 10.06
C GLU A 35 16.53 8.41 9.62
N VAL A 36 15.81 9.54 9.57
CA VAL A 36 14.40 9.59 9.15
C VAL A 36 14.28 9.26 7.66
N ARG A 37 15.22 9.71 6.81
CA ARG A 37 15.24 9.32 5.39
C ARG A 37 15.34 7.80 5.24
N ASN A 38 16.24 7.16 5.99
CA ASN A 38 16.42 5.72 5.95
C ASN A 38 15.18 4.98 6.47
N GLU A 39 14.55 5.46 7.56
CA GLU A 39 13.30 4.89 8.06
C GLU A 39 12.14 5.05 7.07
N ILE A 40 12.00 6.20 6.41
CA ILE A 40 11.00 6.42 5.35
C ILE A 40 11.25 5.45 4.19
N LEU A 41 12.51 5.30 3.76
CA LEU A 41 12.89 4.35 2.71
C LEU A 41 12.57 2.90 3.11
N LEU A 42 12.68 2.55 4.39
CA LEU A 42 12.40 1.21 4.89
C LEU A 42 10.90 0.93 5.08
N LYS A 43 10.15 1.88 5.66
CA LYS A 43 8.72 1.76 5.97
C LYS A 43 7.86 1.92 4.71
N ASN A 44 8.23 2.83 3.80
CA ASN A 44 7.43 3.19 2.62
C ASN A 44 7.97 2.61 1.30
N LYS A 45 8.65 1.45 1.32
CA LYS A 45 9.23 0.79 0.12
C LYS A 45 8.23 0.61 -1.02
N THR A 46 6.96 0.36 -0.70
CA THR A 46 5.89 0.14 -1.69
C THR A 46 5.47 1.42 -2.42
N ARG A 47 5.77 2.60 -1.87
CA ARG A 47 5.41 3.91 -2.42
C ARG A 47 6.59 4.64 -3.08
N ILE A 48 7.77 4.00 -3.11
CA ILE A 48 9.00 4.57 -3.65
C ILE A 48 9.25 4.01 -5.05
N ASN A 49 9.58 4.90 -5.97
CA ASN A 49 9.92 4.53 -7.35
C ASN A 49 11.38 4.06 -7.45
N LYS A 50 11.78 3.43 -8.57
CA LYS A 50 13.17 2.96 -8.78
C LYS A 50 14.22 4.09 -8.64
N ALA A 51 13.80 5.32 -8.88
CA ALA A 51 14.61 6.53 -8.76
C ALA A 51 14.61 7.13 -7.34
N GLY A 52 14.09 6.46 -6.30
CA GLY A 52 14.09 6.99 -4.92
C GLY A 52 13.09 8.11 -4.66
N GLU A 53 12.12 8.31 -5.56
CA GLU A 53 11.06 9.30 -5.41
C GLU A 53 9.90 8.72 -4.60
N LEU A 54 9.49 9.43 -3.54
CA LEU A 54 8.27 9.13 -2.80
C LEU A 54 7.09 9.77 -3.52
N ILE A 55 6.07 8.97 -3.81
CA ILE A 55 4.86 9.42 -4.50
C ILE A 55 3.70 9.37 -3.50
N VAL A 56 3.08 10.52 -3.25
CA VAL A 56 1.89 10.66 -2.39
C VAL A 56 0.76 11.23 -3.23
N THR A 57 -0.38 10.54 -3.27
CA THR A 57 -1.54 10.96 -4.05
C THR A 57 -2.79 11.05 -3.18
N SER A 58 -3.62 12.06 -3.43
CA SER A 58 -4.93 12.21 -2.81
C SER A 58 -5.99 12.60 -3.84
N GLU A 59 -7.17 12.01 -3.66
CA GLU A 59 -8.37 12.22 -4.48
C GLU A 59 -9.62 12.30 -3.59
N VAL A 60 -9.47 12.77 -2.35
CA VAL A 60 -10.54 12.75 -1.34
C VAL A 60 -11.65 13.76 -1.66
N SER A 61 -11.31 14.89 -2.28
CA SER A 61 -12.22 15.99 -2.53
C SER A 61 -12.32 16.37 -4.01
N ARG A 62 -13.40 17.09 -4.35
CA ARG A 62 -13.58 17.75 -5.65
C ARG A 62 -12.69 19.00 -5.85
N SER A 63 -12.02 19.46 -4.79
CA SER A 63 -11.10 20.61 -4.83
C SER A 63 -9.65 20.14 -4.81
N GLN A 64 -8.87 20.60 -5.79
CA GLN A 64 -7.43 20.33 -5.88
C GLN A 64 -6.66 20.86 -4.65
N HIS A 65 -7.06 22.02 -4.11
CA HIS A 65 -6.40 22.62 -2.95
C HIS A 65 -6.52 21.72 -1.71
N LYS A 66 -7.72 21.20 -1.43
CA LYS A 66 -7.95 20.28 -0.31
C LYS A 66 -7.16 18.98 -0.48
N ASN A 67 -7.05 18.47 -1.71
CA ASN A 67 -6.27 17.27 -1.99
C ASN A 67 -4.77 17.50 -1.84
N LEU A 68 -4.28 18.74 -2.10
CA LEU A 68 -2.90 19.12 -1.85
C LEU A 68 -2.61 19.20 -0.35
N GLU A 69 -3.47 19.85 0.42
CA GLU A 69 -3.35 19.91 1.89
C GLU A 69 -3.33 18.51 2.51
N ASP A 70 -4.21 17.61 2.05
CA ASP A 70 -4.24 16.22 2.50
C ASP A 70 -2.96 15.46 2.12
N CYS A 71 -2.40 15.70 0.92
CA CYS A 71 -1.09 15.15 0.56
C CYS A 71 0.02 15.65 1.50
N LEU A 72 0.03 16.94 1.85
CA LEU A 72 1.02 17.50 2.78
C LEU A 72 0.85 16.93 4.19
N HIS A 73 -0.39 16.79 4.66
CA HIS A 73 -0.70 16.20 5.95
C HIS A 73 -0.19 14.75 6.04
N LYS A 74 -0.47 13.95 5.01
CA LYS A 74 0.05 12.58 4.89
C LYS A 74 1.57 12.52 4.90
N ILE A 75 2.25 13.47 4.25
CA ILE A 75 3.71 13.56 4.27
C ILE A 75 4.20 13.86 5.69
N SER A 76 3.58 14.81 6.39
CA SER A 76 3.91 15.13 7.78
C SER A 76 3.71 13.93 8.71
N GLU A 77 2.59 13.21 8.58
CA GLU A 77 2.33 11.98 9.35
C GLU A 77 3.39 10.92 9.07
N MET A 78 3.72 10.67 7.80
CA MET A 78 4.77 9.72 7.42
C MET A 78 6.14 10.08 8.01
N ILE A 79 6.48 11.38 8.07
CA ILE A 79 7.72 11.84 8.69
C ILE A 79 7.66 11.65 10.21
N THR A 80 6.51 11.93 10.82
CA THR A 80 6.31 11.77 12.27
C THR A 80 6.40 10.31 12.69
N GLU A 81 5.75 9.41 11.95
CA GLU A 81 5.84 7.95 12.13
C GLU A 81 7.24 7.41 11.85
N ALA A 82 7.96 7.99 10.89
CA ALA A 82 9.35 7.65 10.63
C ALA A 82 10.29 8.16 11.73
N SER A 83 10.01 9.32 12.32
CA SER A 83 10.77 9.85 13.47
C SER A 83 10.44 9.15 14.78
N GLN A 84 9.26 8.55 14.91
CA GLN A 84 8.94 7.69 16.03
C GLN A 84 9.77 6.41 15.92
N ARG A 85 10.81 6.33 16.78
CA ARG A 85 11.64 5.14 16.93
C ARG A 85 10.74 3.92 17.05
N PRO A 86 11.00 2.82 16.31
CA PRO A 86 10.22 1.61 16.46
C PRO A 86 10.28 1.17 17.92
N THR A 87 9.13 1.18 18.59
CA THR A 87 9.01 0.64 19.95
C THR A 87 9.58 -0.77 19.90
N GLU A 88 10.50 -1.07 20.81
CA GLU A 88 11.02 -2.42 20.94
C GLU A 88 9.82 -3.37 21.10
N PRO A 89 9.73 -4.44 20.29
CA PRO A 89 8.60 -5.33 20.34
C PRO A 89 8.51 -5.91 21.75
N SER A 90 7.37 -5.68 22.40
CA SER A 90 7.11 -6.25 23.72
C SER A 90 7.23 -7.77 23.67
N ALA A 91 7.61 -8.42 24.78
CA ALA A 91 7.75 -9.87 24.85
C ALA A 91 6.47 -10.60 24.38
N GLU A 92 5.30 -9.98 24.58
CA GLU A 92 4.01 -10.47 24.11
C GLU A 92 3.88 -10.48 22.58
N ASP A 93 4.38 -9.44 21.89
CA ASP A 93 4.36 -9.36 20.42
C ASP A 93 5.26 -10.44 19.79
N VAL A 94 6.40 -10.70 20.42
CA VAL A 94 7.31 -11.77 20.01
C VAL A 94 6.61 -13.13 20.16
N ALA A 95 5.95 -13.37 21.29
CA ALA A 95 5.18 -14.60 21.53
C ALA A 95 4.07 -14.77 20.49
N LEU A 96 3.28 -13.73 20.22
CA LEU A 96 2.22 -13.73 19.21
C LEU A 96 2.77 -14.04 17.81
N ARG A 97 3.92 -13.45 17.44
CA ARG A 97 4.58 -13.69 16.16
C ARG A 97 5.02 -15.15 16.02
N THR A 98 5.59 -15.75 17.07
CA THR A 98 5.97 -17.17 17.05
C THR A 98 4.74 -18.07 16.95
N GLN A 99 3.65 -17.75 17.63
CA GLN A 99 2.40 -18.52 17.57
C GLN A 99 1.80 -18.49 16.16
N ARG A 100 1.76 -17.31 15.52
CA ARG A 100 1.32 -17.16 14.13
C ARG A 100 2.16 -18.01 13.17
N LEU A 101 3.48 -18.03 13.35
CA LEU A 101 4.39 -18.84 12.53
C LEU A 101 4.15 -20.34 12.74
N LYS A 102 4.00 -20.79 13.99
CA LYS A 102 3.68 -22.19 14.32
C LYS A 102 2.36 -22.61 13.67
N LYS A 103 1.31 -21.80 13.77
CA LYS A 103 -0.01 -22.08 13.15
C LYS A 103 0.10 -22.25 11.63
N ARG A 104 0.81 -21.36 10.95
CA ARG A 104 1.06 -21.43 9.50
C ARG A 104 1.81 -22.70 9.11
N ASN A 105 2.85 -23.06 9.85
CA ASN A 105 3.62 -24.28 9.60
C ASN A 105 2.78 -25.55 9.79
N LEU A 106 1.92 -25.57 10.80
CA LEU A 106 1.00 -26.68 11.04
C LEU A 106 -0.03 -26.82 9.91
N GLN A 107 -0.60 -25.70 9.43
CA GLN A 107 -1.51 -25.71 8.28
C GLN A 107 -0.82 -26.26 7.03
N ARG A 108 0.37 -25.75 6.71
CA ARG A 108 1.19 -26.24 5.59
C ARG A 108 1.47 -27.74 5.70
N LEU A 109 1.78 -28.24 6.90
CA LEU A 109 2.07 -29.66 7.12
C LEU A 109 0.81 -30.52 6.94
N LYS A 110 -0.36 -30.06 7.42
CA LYS A 110 -1.65 -30.73 7.22
C LYS A 110 -1.99 -30.82 5.73
N GLU A 111 -1.86 -29.72 4.99
CA GLU A 111 -2.09 -29.68 3.55
C GLU A 111 -1.16 -30.65 2.81
N LYS A 112 0.13 -30.68 3.14
CA LYS A 112 1.08 -31.66 2.58
C LYS A 112 0.66 -33.10 2.85
N LYS A 113 0.22 -33.41 4.08
CA LYS A 113 -0.26 -34.75 4.45
C LYS A 113 -1.49 -35.15 3.65
N ILE A 114 -2.51 -34.28 3.58
CA ILE A 114 -3.72 -34.51 2.79
C ILE A 114 -3.35 -34.76 1.33
N HIS A 115 -2.55 -33.89 0.74
CA HIS A 115 -2.12 -34.02 -0.64
C HIS A 115 -1.35 -35.32 -0.91
N SER A 116 -0.48 -35.73 0.01
CA SER A 116 0.24 -37.01 -0.10
C SER A 116 -0.68 -38.23 -0.01
N ALA A 117 -1.67 -38.19 0.89
CA ALA A 117 -2.65 -39.25 1.05
C ALA A 117 -3.55 -39.37 -0.20
N THR A 118 -4.01 -38.23 -0.73
CA THR A 118 -4.77 -38.19 -1.99
C THR A 118 -3.95 -38.74 -3.16
N LYS A 119 -2.65 -38.45 -3.24
CA LYS A 119 -1.77 -39.01 -4.28
C LYS A 119 -1.62 -40.53 -4.16
N ARG A 120 -1.38 -41.03 -2.95
CA ARG A 120 -1.29 -42.49 -2.71
C ARG A 120 -2.60 -43.20 -3.05
N ALA A 121 -3.74 -42.65 -2.63
CA ALA A 121 -5.05 -43.23 -2.93
C ALA A 121 -5.41 -43.25 -4.43
N ARG A 122 -4.71 -42.48 -5.27
CA ARG A 122 -4.88 -42.46 -6.73
C ARG A 122 -3.88 -43.37 -7.46
N GLN A 123 -2.85 -43.87 -6.80
CA GLN A 123 -2.00 -44.89 -7.43
C GLN A 123 -2.82 -46.17 -7.52
N ALA A 124 -3.09 -46.63 -8.74
CA ALA A 124 -3.62 -47.96 -8.95
C ALA A 124 -2.50 -48.95 -8.62
N ASP A 125 -2.79 -49.96 -7.80
CA ASP A 125 -1.92 -51.12 -7.67
C ASP A 125 -1.95 -51.85 -9.02
N PHE A 126 -0.91 -51.65 -9.80
CA PHE A 126 -0.62 -52.50 -10.96
C PHE A 126 0.17 -53.70 -10.42
N ASP A 127 -0.56 -54.77 -10.07
CA ASP A 127 -0.03 -56.13 -9.92
C ASP A 127 -0.04 -56.85 -11.29
#